data_AF-A0A914ZI75-F1
#
_entry.id   AF-A0A914ZI75-F1
#
_cell.length_a   1.000
_cell.length_b   1.000
_cell.length_c   1.000
_cell.angle_alpha   90.00
_cell.angle_beta   90.00
_cell.angle_gamma   90.00
#
_symmetry.space_group_name_H-M   'P 1'
#
loop_
_entity.id
_entity.type
_entity.pdbx_description
1 polymer ?
#
loop_
_entity_poly.entity_id
_entity_poly.type
_entity_poly.pdbx_seq_one_letter_code
_entity_poly.pdbx_strand_id
1 'polypeptide(L)'
;MVDYFAEREEEKKERVHKNELQRLRNIGRSMKARSDGGGRAPLGLSTDLESRTRHELVNQMNRARQATASLGKFQPMLKDEKLPKKTGKTHKFAANEVSIATERKRYLEIFDQIASKKPKIDETRVIASEGNKQENRKTATGKGHDKGGRSRHKSSVHRQQHFQNKIKKNKQRGGKVRRGGKTSRQ
;
A
#
# COMPACT_ATOMS: atom_id res chain seq x y z
N MET A 1 21.30 7.07 50.57
CA MET A 1 21.52 5.61 50.42
C MET A 1 20.43 5.09 49.49
N VAL A 2 20.76 4.26 48.50
CA VAL A 2 19.75 3.70 47.57
C VAL A 2 19.07 2.52 48.24
N ASP A 3 17.74 2.47 48.20
CA ASP A 3 16.98 1.35 48.76
C ASP A 3 16.83 0.23 47.73
N TYR A 4 17.79 -0.68 47.75
CA TYR A 4 17.82 -1.85 46.87
C TYR A 4 16.66 -2.83 47.10
N PHE A 5 15.93 -2.75 48.22
CA PHE A 5 14.75 -3.59 48.44
C PHE A 5 13.54 -3.02 47.70
N ALA A 6 13.34 -1.69 47.75
CA ALA A 6 12.32 -1.01 46.96
C ALA A 6 12.51 -1.25 45.45
N GLU A 7 13.74 -1.07 44.93
CA GLU A 7 14.06 -1.34 43.52
C GLU A 7 13.74 -2.80 43.12
N ARG A 8 14.13 -3.78 43.95
CA ARG A 8 13.82 -5.20 43.74
C ARG A 8 12.33 -5.51 43.73
N GLU A 9 11.51 -4.75 44.45
CA GLU A 9 10.05 -4.88 44.39
C GLU A 9 9.46 -4.26 43.13
N GLU A 10 9.92 -3.07 42.74
CA GLU A 10 9.47 -2.40 41.51
C GLU A 10 9.78 -3.25 40.27
N GLU A 11 11.00 -3.77 40.14
CA GLU A 11 11.35 -4.70 39.04
C GLU A 11 10.46 -5.95 38.98
N LYS A 12 10.05 -6.49 40.15
CA LYS A 12 9.14 -7.64 40.21
C LYS A 12 7.75 -7.25 39.72
N LYS A 13 7.23 -6.10 40.18
CA LYS A 13 5.95 -5.53 39.73
C LYS A 13 5.97 -5.31 38.22
N GLU A 14 7.03 -4.70 37.67
CA GLU A 14 7.21 -4.51 36.22
C GLU A 14 7.24 -5.82 35.43
N ARG A 15 7.96 -6.84 35.92
CA ARG A 15 8.00 -8.18 35.28
C ARG A 15 6.63 -8.83 35.24
N VAL A 16 5.86 -8.74 36.33
CA VAL A 16 4.47 -9.22 36.39
C VAL A 16 3.57 -8.45 35.43
N HIS A 17 3.64 -7.11 35.43
CA HIS A 17 2.85 -6.28 34.52
C HIS A 17 3.19 -6.53 33.04
N LYS A 18 4.48 -6.74 32.71
CA LYS A 18 4.91 -7.11 31.35
C LYS A 18 4.35 -8.47 30.93
N ASN A 19 4.35 -9.46 31.83
CA ASN A 19 3.76 -10.77 31.58
C ASN A 19 2.25 -10.67 31.38
N GLU A 20 1.53 -10.00 32.29
CA GLU A 20 0.07 -9.85 32.18
C GLU A 20 -0.33 -9.04 30.92
N LEU A 21 0.40 -7.99 30.58
CA LEU A 21 0.20 -7.24 29.34
C LEU A 21 0.46 -8.12 28.10
N GLN A 22 1.45 -9.01 28.13
CA GLN A 22 1.69 -9.98 27.07
C GLN A 22 0.60 -11.06 27.02
N ARG A 23 0.12 -11.54 28.17
CA ARG A 23 -1.02 -12.45 28.30
C ARG A 23 -2.29 -11.83 27.72
N LEU A 24 -2.63 -10.61 28.10
CA LEU A 24 -3.75 -9.83 27.54
C LEU A 24 -3.58 -9.55 26.05
N ARG A 25 -2.36 -9.33 25.54
CA ARG A 25 -2.11 -9.24 24.08
C ARG A 25 -2.26 -10.57 23.36
N ASN A 26 -1.88 -11.68 23.98
CA ASN A 26 -2.00 -13.02 23.40
C ASN A 26 -3.46 -13.47 23.39
N ILE A 27 -4.18 -13.28 24.50
CA ILE A 27 -5.64 -13.41 24.61
C ILE A 27 -6.30 -12.46 23.62
N GLY A 28 -5.89 -11.20 23.53
CA GLY A 28 -6.40 -10.26 22.54
C GLY A 28 -6.17 -10.68 21.08
N ARG A 29 -5.09 -11.41 20.77
CA ARG A 29 -4.84 -11.98 19.43
C ARG A 29 -5.68 -13.23 19.15
N SER A 30 -5.79 -14.16 20.10
CA SER A 30 -6.60 -15.36 19.94
C SER A 30 -8.11 -15.04 19.97
N MET A 31 -8.51 -14.10 20.83
CA MET A 31 -9.85 -13.52 20.80
C MET A 31 -10.08 -12.71 19.54
N LYS A 32 -9.17 -11.86 19.04
CA LYS A 32 -9.41 -11.15 17.77
C LYS A 32 -9.52 -12.13 16.57
N ALA A 33 -8.83 -13.27 16.59
CA ALA A 33 -9.08 -14.36 15.64
C ALA A 33 -10.47 -15.04 15.78
N ARG A 34 -11.20 -14.79 16.87
CA ARG A 34 -12.59 -15.25 17.14
C ARG A 34 -13.64 -14.12 17.19
N SER A 35 -13.22 -12.87 17.34
CA SER A 35 -14.03 -11.69 17.71
C SER A 35 -13.69 -10.43 16.92
N ASP A 36 -12.86 -10.53 15.87
CA ASP A 36 -13.07 -9.69 14.68
C ASP A 36 -14.41 -10.09 14.04
N GLY A 37 -15.50 -9.68 14.69
CA GLY A 37 -16.80 -9.45 14.08
C GLY A 37 -16.76 -8.29 13.07
N GLY A 38 -15.60 -8.00 12.48
CA GLY A 38 -15.43 -7.21 11.27
C GLY A 38 -15.79 -8.04 10.03
N GLY A 39 -16.97 -8.65 10.03
CA GLY A 39 -17.59 -9.27 8.86
C GLY A 39 -16.72 -10.27 8.08
N ARG A 40 -15.80 -10.98 8.74
CA ARG A 40 -14.98 -12.02 8.10
C ARG A 40 -14.90 -13.26 8.99
N ALA A 41 -15.88 -14.14 8.77
CA ALA A 41 -15.62 -15.50 8.33
C ALA A 41 -14.20 -16.03 8.59
N PRO A 42 -14.00 -17.12 9.38
CA PRO A 42 -12.77 -17.91 9.21
C PRO A 42 -12.63 -18.22 7.72
N LEU A 43 -11.41 -18.08 7.15
CA LEU A 43 -11.16 -18.07 5.70
C LEU A 43 -11.67 -19.35 5.00
N GLY A 44 -12.96 -19.36 4.64
CA GLY A 44 -13.69 -20.55 4.21
C GLY A 44 -15.18 -20.61 4.61
N LEU A 45 -15.65 -19.89 5.64
CA LEU A 45 -17.03 -20.06 6.16
C LEU A 45 -17.76 -18.73 6.49
N SER A 46 -18.88 -18.50 5.80
CA SER A 46 -19.92 -17.46 6.01
C SER A 46 -19.53 -15.97 6.00
N THR A 47 -19.47 -15.40 4.79
CA THR A 47 -20.11 -14.10 4.47
C THR A 47 -20.99 -14.33 3.25
N ASP A 48 -22.06 -13.56 3.07
CA ASP A 48 -22.91 -13.68 1.87
C ASP A 48 -22.08 -13.48 0.61
N LEU A 49 -22.34 -14.27 -0.45
CA LEU A 49 -21.52 -14.24 -1.67
C LEU A 49 -21.48 -12.83 -2.30
N GLU A 50 -22.59 -12.10 -2.21
CA GLU A 50 -22.77 -10.75 -2.75
C GLU A 50 -21.91 -9.70 -2.04
N SER A 51 -21.61 -9.90 -0.75
CA SER A 51 -20.79 -8.98 0.06
C SER A 51 -19.30 -9.04 -0.29
N ARG A 52 -18.86 -10.04 -1.07
CA ARG A 52 -17.45 -10.43 -1.14
C ARG A 52 -16.69 -9.77 -2.29
N THR A 53 -15.59 -9.10 -1.95
CA THR A 53 -14.77 -8.41 -2.95
C THR A 53 -14.09 -9.38 -3.92
N ARG A 54 -13.96 -8.99 -5.20
CA ARG A 54 -13.28 -9.78 -6.25
C ARG A 54 -11.87 -10.24 -5.84
N HIS A 55 -11.10 -9.37 -5.19
CA HIS A 55 -9.75 -9.71 -4.71
C HIS A 55 -9.76 -10.82 -3.67
N GLU A 56 -10.77 -10.84 -2.81
CA GLU A 56 -10.91 -11.85 -1.77
C GLU A 56 -11.32 -13.22 -2.33
N LEU A 57 -12.25 -13.26 -3.29
CA LEU A 57 -12.61 -14.47 -4.01
C LEU A 57 -11.40 -15.10 -4.72
N VAL A 58 -10.60 -14.29 -5.44
CA VAL A 58 -9.36 -14.75 -6.10
C VAL A 58 -8.34 -15.26 -5.07
N ASN A 59 -8.19 -14.58 -3.92
CA ASN A 59 -7.27 -15.00 -2.87
C ASN A 59 -7.69 -16.32 -2.20
N GLN A 60 -8.99 -16.53 -1.97
CA GLN A 60 -9.52 -17.79 -1.45
C GLN A 60 -9.34 -18.94 -2.45
N MET A 61 -9.67 -18.72 -3.73
CA MET A 61 -9.48 -19.71 -4.79
C MET A 61 -8.01 -20.14 -4.92
N ASN A 62 -7.08 -19.18 -4.85
CA ASN A 62 -5.64 -19.47 -4.82
C ASN A 62 -5.22 -20.27 -3.58
N ARG A 63 -5.73 -19.90 -2.39
CA ARG A 63 -5.45 -20.60 -1.12
C ARG A 63 -6.00 -22.03 -1.10
N ALA A 64 -7.22 -22.24 -1.59
CA ALA A 64 -7.84 -23.56 -1.67
C ALA A 64 -7.03 -24.50 -2.58
N ARG A 65 -6.62 -24.01 -3.77
CA ARG A 65 -5.72 -24.76 -4.66
C ARG A 65 -4.37 -25.06 -4.00
N GLN A 66 -3.74 -24.07 -3.36
CA GLN A 66 -2.47 -24.24 -2.62
C GLN A 66 -2.55 -25.21 -1.43
N ALA A 67 -3.71 -25.36 -0.78
CA ALA A 67 -3.91 -26.31 0.31
C ALA A 67 -3.93 -27.77 -0.18
N THR A 68 -4.15 -28.00 -1.48
CA THR A 68 -4.02 -29.34 -2.08
C THR A 68 -2.58 -29.58 -2.55
N ALA A 69 -2.03 -30.76 -2.24
CA ALA A 69 -0.65 -31.13 -2.62
C ALA A 69 -0.40 -31.05 -4.14
N SER A 70 -1.44 -31.26 -4.95
CA SER A 70 -1.38 -31.21 -6.42
C SER A 70 -1.70 -29.82 -7.02
N LEU A 71 -1.84 -28.77 -6.19
CA LEU A 71 -2.23 -27.41 -6.61
C LEU A 71 -3.54 -27.35 -7.42
N GLY A 72 -4.45 -28.30 -7.19
CA GLY A 72 -5.70 -28.49 -7.93
C GLY A 72 -5.57 -29.22 -9.27
N LYS A 73 -4.40 -29.77 -9.62
CA LYS A 73 -4.18 -30.45 -10.92
C LYS A 73 -5.06 -31.69 -11.13
N PHE A 74 -5.41 -32.39 -10.05
CA PHE A 74 -6.27 -33.58 -10.08
C PHE A 74 -7.70 -33.31 -9.56
N GLN A 75 -8.07 -32.04 -9.37
CA GLN A 75 -9.45 -31.69 -9.04
C GLN A 75 -10.24 -31.48 -10.34
N PRO A 76 -11.43 -32.10 -10.50
CA PRO A 76 -12.25 -31.86 -11.68
C PRO A 76 -12.70 -30.40 -11.69
N MET A 77 -12.51 -29.73 -12.84
CA MET A 77 -12.96 -28.36 -13.04
C MET A 77 -14.38 -28.33 -13.58
N LEU A 78 -15.13 -27.28 -13.23
CA LEU A 78 -16.44 -27.05 -13.83
C LEU A 78 -16.28 -26.61 -15.29
N LYS A 79 -17.27 -26.92 -16.14
CA LYS A 79 -17.29 -26.45 -17.53
C LYS A 79 -17.17 -24.91 -17.53
N ASP A 80 -16.24 -24.41 -18.34
CA ASP A 80 -15.92 -22.98 -18.49
C ASP A 80 -15.40 -22.26 -17.22
N GLU A 81 -14.92 -22.98 -16.20
CA GLU A 81 -14.28 -22.39 -15.01
C GLU A 81 -13.00 -21.61 -15.38
N LYS A 82 -13.02 -20.29 -15.16
CA LYS A 82 -11.88 -19.40 -15.44
C LYS A 82 -10.77 -19.61 -14.42
N LEU A 83 -9.69 -20.29 -14.84
CA LEU A 83 -8.45 -20.42 -14.06
C LEU A 83 -7.97 -19.06 -13.51
N PRO A 84 -7.65 -18.95 -12.21
CA PRO A 84 -7.09 -17.73 -11.64
C PRO A 84 -5.68 -17.51 -12.21
N LYS A 85 -5.56 -16.59 -13.18
CA LYS A 85 -4.26 -16.16 -13.68
C LYS A 85 -3.47 -15.57 -12.50
N LYS A 86 -2.34 -16.20 -12.17
CA LYS A 86 -1.52 -15.83 -11.00
C LYS A 86 -1.22 -14.34 -11.03
N THR A 87 -1.63 -13.60 -10.00
CA THR A 87 -1.28 -12.21 -9.75
C THR A 87 0.18 -12.09 -9.28
N GLY A 88 1.09 -12.67 -10.05
CA GLY A 88 2.53 -12.56 -9.87
C GLY A 88 3.08 -11.29 -10.53
N LYS A 89 4.40 -11.12 -10.47
CA LYS A 89 5.11 -10.04 -11.17
C LYS A 89 4.83 -10.11 -12.68
N THR A 90 4.02 -9.18 -13.19
CA THR A 90 3.64 -9.11 -14.62
C THR A 90 4.82 -8.77 -15.52
N HIS A 91 5.85 -8.12 -14.96
CA HIS A 91 7.10 -7.81 -15.62
C HIS A 91 8.25 -8.41 -14.81
N LYS A 92 9.09 -9.19 -15.48
CA LYS A 92 10.43 -9.52 -15.00
C LYS A 92 11.39 -8.57 -15.71
N PHE A 93 12.23 -7.87 -14.96
CA PHE A 93 13.36 -7.18 -15.56
C PHE A 93 14.32 -8.22 -16.16
N ALA A 94 14.97 -7.87 -17.27
CA ALA A 94 16.10 -8.64 -17.75
C ALA A 94 17.25 -8.58 -16.73
N ALA A 95 18.19 -9.52 -16.80
CA ALA A 95 19.42 -9.41 -16.02
C ALA A 95 20.18 -8.14 -16.43
N ASN A 96 20.84 -7.50 -15.47
CA ASN A 96 21.62 -6.27 -15.69
C ASN A 96 22.87 -6.54 -16.55
N GLU A 97 23.43 -7.75 -16.45
CA GLU A 97 24.63 -8.18 -17.15
C GLU A 97 24.25 -9.31 -18.11
N VAL A 98 24.46 -9.11 -19.41
CA VAL A 98 24.26 -10.12 -20.45
C VAL A 98 25.33 -9.95 -21.53
N SER A 99 25.57 -10.99 -22.34
CA SER A 99 26.51 -10.89 -23.46
C SER A 99 26.15 -9.75 -24.42
N ILE A 100 27.17 -8.96 -24.80
CA ILE A 100 27.11 -7.79 -25.69
C ILE A 100 26.33 -8.09 -26.99
N ALA A 101 26.46 -9.32 -27.53
CA ALA A 101 25.73 -9.72 -28.73
C ALA A 101 24.20 -9.72 -28.54
N THR A 102 23.72 -10.09 -27.35
CA THR A 102 22.29 -10.07 -27.00
C THR A 102 21.76 -8.66 -26.73
N GLU A 103 22.65 -7.76 -26.28
CA GLU A 103 22.30 -6.36 -26.04
C GLU A 103 22.20 -5.62 -27.36
N ARG A 104 23.18 -5.77 -28.25
CA ARG A 104 23.14 -5.23 -29.62
C ARG A 104 21.87 -5.65 -30.37
N LYS A 105 21.47 -6.93 -30.29
CA LYS A 105 20.20 -7.41 -30.86
C LYS A 105 18.99 -6.69 -30.26
N ARG A 106 18.90 -6.59 -28.92
CA ARG A 106 17.81 -5.87 -28.23
C ARG A 106 17.77 -4.38 -28.60
N TYR A 107 18.91 -3.71 -28.76
CA TYR A 107 18.95 -2.32 -29.20
C TYR A 107 18.47 -2.15 -30.65
N LEU A 108 18.82 -3.06 -31.56
CA LEU A 108 18.31 -3.07 -32.93
C LEU A 108 16.80 -3.35 -32.98
N GLU A 109 16.30 -4.34 -32.22
CA GLU A 109 14.85 -4.60 -32.11
C GLU A 109 14.07 -3.38 -31.59
N ILE A 110 14.63 -2.62 -30.64
CA ILE A 110 14.03 -1.37 -30.14
C ILE A 110 14.07 -0.28 -31.22
N PHE A 111 15.18 -0.15 -31.94
CA PHE A 111 15.32 0.78 -33.06
C PHE A 111 14.31 0.49 -34.17
N ASP A 112 14.21 -0.77 -34.61
CA ASP A 112 13.25 -1.21 -35.63
C ASP A 112 11.81 -0.99 -35.15
N GLN A 113 11.52 -1.22 -33.86
CA GLN A 113 10.22 -0.89 -33.28
C GLN A 113 9.91 0.61 -33.20
N ILE A 114 10.92 1.48 -33.15
CA ILE A 114 10.73 2.94 -33.22
C ILE A 114 10.55 3.36 -34.68
N ALA A 115 11.39 2.87 -35.60
CA ALA A 115 11.37 3.21 -37.01
C ALA A 115 10.11 2.70 -37.75
N SER A 116 9.65 1.48 -37.44
CA SER A 116 8.46 0.87 -38.06
C SER A 116 7.14 1.43 -37.51
N LYS A 117 7.11 1.96 -36.28
CA LYS A 117 5.92 2.56 -35.70
C LYS A 117 5.70 3.96 -36.27
N LYS A 118 4.93 4.02 -37.36
CA LYS A 118 4.08 5.20 -37.64
C LYS A 118 3.38 5.58 -36.32
N PRO A 119 3.38 6.86 -35.90
CA PRO A 119 2.82 7.24 -34.62
C PRO A 119 1.35 6.82 -34.56
N LYS A 120 1.00 5.97 -33.58
CA LYS A 120 -0.40 5.65 -33.31
C LYS A 120 -1.04 6.87 -32.67
N ILE A 121 -1.61 7.72 -33.53
CA ILE A 121 -2.43 8.86 -33.11
C ILE A 121 -3.69 8.28 -32.48
N ASP A 122 -3.86 8.49 -31.18
CA ASP A 122 -5.09 8.18 -30.47
C ASP A 122 -6.06 9.34 -30.74
N GLU A 123 -6.83 9.21 -31.83
CA GLU A 123 -7.77 10.23 -32.33
C GLU A 123 -8.71 10.72 -31.22
N THR A 124 -9.16 9.82 -30.35
CA THR A 124 -10.04 10.15 -29.21
C THR A 124 -9.37 11.13 -28.23
N ARG A 125 -8.07 10.94 -27.95
CA ARG A 125 -7.27 11.85 -27.13
C ARG A 125 -6.93 13.15 -27.83
N VAL A 126 -6.70 13.13 -29.14
CA VAL A 126 -6.46 14.35 -29.92
C VAL A 126 -7.69 15.25 -29.84
N ILE A 127 -8.87 14.73 -30.19
CA ILE A 127 -10.15 15.43 -30.15
C ILE A 127 -10.44 15.96 -28.74
N ALA A 128 -10.28 15.13 -27.70
CA ALA A 128 -10.45 15.57 -26.31
C ALA A 128 -9.45 16.67 -25.90
N SER A 129 -8.21 16.65 -26.41
CA SER A 129 -7.21 17.69 -26.15
C SER A 129 -7.51 19.00 -26.88
N GLU A 130 -8.14 18.95 -28.05
CA GLU A 130 -8.57 20.13 -28.80
C GLU A 130 -9.80 20.77 -28.19
N GLY A 131 -10.80 19.99 -27.79
CA GLY A 131 -11.96 20.49 -27.03
C GLY A 131 -11.54 21.26 -25.78
N ASN A 132 -10.64 20.68 -24.96
CA ASN A 132 -10.08 21.34 -23.77
C ASN A 132 -9.30 22.64 -24.11
N LYS A 133 -8.61 22.71 -25.25
CA LYS A 133 -7.94 23.95 -25.71
C LYS A 133 -8.93 25.01 -26.18
N GLN A 134 -10.03 24.61 -26.82
CA GLN A 134 -11.07 25.53 -27.26
C GLN A 134 -11.89 26.09 -26.08
N GLU A 135 -12.26 25.27 -25.10
CA GLU A 135 -12.92 25.73 -23.88
C GLU A 135 -12.05 26.72 -23.11
N ASN A 136 -10.77 26.39 -22.85
CA ASN A 136 -9.85 27.30 -22.16
C ASN A 136 -9.62 28.62 -22.93
N ARG A 137 -9.75 28.64 -24.26
CA ARG A 137 -9.72 29.88 -25.05
C ARG A 137 -11.02 30.68 -24.95
N LYS A 138 -12.19 30.02 -24.90
CA LYS A 138 -13.50 30.65 -24.74
C LYS A 138 -13.72 31.21 -23.33
N THR A 139 -13.12 30.62 -22.30
CA THR A 139 -13.19 31.14 -20.92
C THR A 139 -12.16 32.24 -20.64
N ALA A 140 -11.13 32.40 -21.50
CA ALA A 140 -10.07 33.39 -21.32
C ALA A 140 -10.46 34.82 -21.76
N THR A 141 -11.56 35.01 -22.49
CA THR A 141 -12.03 36.33 -22.95
C THR A 141 -12.95 37.04 -21.94
N GLY A 142 -13.18 36.45 -20.75
CA GLY A 142 -14.29 36.83 -19.88
C GLY A 142 -14.01 36.85 -18.36
N LYS A 143 -12.78 37.16 -17.92
CA LYS A 143 -12.52 37.67 -16.55
C LYS A 143 -11.11 38.24 -16.40
N GLY A 144 -10.99 39.33 -15.63
CA GLY A 144 -9.74 40.03 -15.40
C GLY A 144 -8.71 39.24 -14.57
N HIS A 145 -7.50 39.78 -14.56
CA HIS A 145 -6.32 39.29 -13.83
C HIS A 145 -6.63 38.71 -12.43
N ASP A 146 -6.22 37.46 -12.16
CA ASP A 146 -4.99 37.25 -11.36
C ASP A 146 -4.33 35.86 -11.53
N LYS A 147 -2.99 35.87 -11.45
CA LYS A 147 -2.02 34.76 -11.25
C LYS A 147 -2.40 33.29 -11.55
N GLY A 148 -2.03 32.86 -12.76
CA GLY A 148 -0.87 31.95 -12.87
C GLY A 148 -1.04 30.46 -12.53
N GLY A 149 -1.98 29.77 -13.17
CA GLY A 149 -2.10 28.30 -13.15
C GLY A 149 -0.98 27.53 -13.87
N ARG A 150 0.30 27.77 -13.54
CA ARG A 150 1.43 26.98 -14.09
C ARG A 150 1.41 25.57 -13.52
N SER A 151 1.54 24.58 -14.42
CA SER A 151 1.67 23.15 -14.09
C SER A 151 2.70 22.92 -12.97
N ARG A 152 2.23 22.43 -11.81
CA ARG A 152 3.08 22.15 -10.64
C ARG A 152 3.84 20.83 -10.82
N HIS A 153 4.86 20.83 -11.68
CA HIS A 153 5.94 19.86 -11.53
C HIS A 153 6.53 20.02 -10.13
N LYS A 154 6.52 18.93 -9.34
CA LYS A 154 7.01 18.92 -7.96
C LYS A 154 8.53 19.07 -7.96
N SER A 155 9.02 20.30 -7.76
CA SER A 155 10.44 20.58 -7.59
C SER A 155 11.03 19.80 -6.42
N SER A 156 12.36 19.57 -6.44
CA SER A 156 13.08 18.85 -5.38
C SER A 156 12.87 19.49 -4.00
N VAL A 157 12.78 20.83 -3.96
CA VAL A 157 12.46 21.62 -2.77
C VAL A 157 11.14 21.20 -2.13
N HIS A 158 10.06 21.04 -2.92
CA HIS A 158 8.76 20.59 -2.37
C HIS A 158 8.81 19.16 -1.82
N ARG A 159 9.69 18.30 -2.37
CA ARG A 159 9.94 16.95 -1.84
C ARG A 159 10.69 17.03 -0.50
N GLN A 160 11.72 17.86 -0.39
CA GLN A 160 12.45 18.09 0.88
C GLN A 160 11.54 18.65 1.98
N GLN A 161 10.69 19.63 1.67
CA GLN A 161 9.73 20.19 2.64
C GLN A 161 8.72 19.15 3.15
N HIS A 162 8.29 18.21 2.32
CA HIS A 162 7.45 17.08 2.76
C HIS A 162 8.18 16.15 3.74
N PHE A 163 9.47 15.88 3.55
CA PHE A 163 10.28 15.10 4.49
C PHE A 163 10.52 15.84 5.82
N GLN A 164 10.88 17.13 5.77
CA GLN A 164 10.99 18.02 6.94
C GLN A 164 9.71 17.99 7.79
N ASN A 165 8.53 18.12 7.14
CA ASN A 165 7.25 18.10 7.84
C ASN A 165 6.87 16.72 8.40
N LYS A 166 7.29 15.62 7.78
CA LYS A 166 7.16 14.27 8.35
C LYS A 166 8.00 14.09 9.61
N ILE A 167 9.24 14.56 9.61
CA ILE A 167 10.14 14.50 10.77
C ILE A 167 9.59 15.33 11.93
N LYS A 168 9.11 16.56 11.66
CA LYS A 168 8.47 17.42 12.67
C LYS A 168 7.20 16.79 13.29
N LYS A 169 6.34 16.13 12.50
CA LYS A 169 5.15 15.41 13.02
C LYS A 169 5.50 14.25 13.96
N ASN A 170 6.62 13.55 13.76
CA ASN A 170 7.05 12.50 14.69
C ASN A 170 7.64 13.09 15.98
N LYS A 171 8.31 14.25 15.93
CA LYS A 171 8.91 14.87 17.12
C LYS A 171 7.87 15.36 18.14
N GLN A 172 6.67 15.77 17.72
CA GLN A 172 5.58 16.17 18.62
C GLN A 172 4.83 15.01 19.29
N ARG A 173 5.02 13.75 18.87
CA ARG A 173 4.39 12.58 19.50
C ARG A 173 5.22 11.93 20.61
N GLY A 174 6.45 12.40 20.84
CA GLY A 174 7.41 11.84 21.80
C GLY A 174 7.68 12.70 23.03
N GLY A 175 6.69 13.43 23.55
CA GLY A 175 6.91 14.38 24.65
C GLY A 175 5.70 14.67 25.52
N LYS A 176 5.46 13.82 26.54
CA LYS A 176 4.65 14.20 27.70
C LYS A 176 5.19 13.60 29.00
N VAL A 177 6.48 13.82 29.25
CA VAL A 177 7.07 13.67 30.59
C VAL A 177 6.46 14.76 31.48
N ARG A 178 5.61 14.36 32.43
CA ARG A 178 5.03 15.26 33.43
C ARG A 178 6.08 15.56 34.51
N ARG A 179 6.79 16.69 34.40
CA ARG A 179 7.39 17.35 35.57
C ARG A 179 6.29 18.17 36.28
N GLY A 180 6.25 18.08 37.61
CA GLY A 180 5.11 18.53 38.43
C GLY A 180 5.17 19.99 38.91
N GLY A 181 4.24 20.34 39.80
CA GLY A 181 4.22 21.59 40.55
C GLY A 181 2.81 22.04 40.95
N LYS A 182 2.70 22.64 42.15
CA LYS A 182 1.52 23.24 42.82
C LYS A 182 0.57 22.24 43.50
N THR A 183 0.48 22.13 44.84
CA THR A 183 0.27 23.07 45.98
C THR A 183 -1.20 23.32 46.35
N SER A 184 -1.55 22.80 47.52
CA SER A 184 -2.71 23.08 48.38
C SER A 184 -2.33 22.61 49.81
N ARG A 185 -2.81 23.14 50.95
CA ARG A 185 -3.66 24.30 51.29
C ARG A 185 -5.02 24.40 50.59
N GLN A 186 -6.15 24.42 51.30
CA GLN A 186 -6.38 24.46 52.75
C GLN A 186 -6.75 23.09 53.32
#